data_AF-M2S1U4-F1
#
_entry.id   AF-M2S1U4-F1
#
_cell.length_a   1.000
_cell.length_b   1.000
_cell.length_c   1.000
_cell.angle_alpha   90.00
_cell.angle_beta   90.00
_cell.angle_gamma   90.00
#
_symmetry.space_group_name_H-M   'P 1'
#
loop_
_entity.id
_entity.type
_entity.pdbx_description
1 polymer ?
#
loop_
_entity_poly.entity_id
_entity_poly.type
_entity_poly.pdbx_seq_one_letter_code
_entity_poly.pdbx_strand_id
1 'polypeptide(L)'
;MIGTPLERYKTSLTMAVCAFWHGVYPGYYMSFFVLGFDKDLSNLIYKRLDPYMRMKFGEGSIVWNGYDILLRIFNHWHLNYAVYPFMRFELIPSLIVVYRTYFLGYLIPLILYLWLTYYPPHLTQEKIKKEE
;
A
#
# COMPACT_ATOMS: atom_id res chain seq x y z
N MET A 1 25.59 7.12 -4.27
CA MET A 1 25.38 6.42 -2.98
C MET A 1 25.35 4.93 -3.26
N ILE A 2 26.31 4.17 -2.72
CA ILE A 2 26.39 2.72 -2.86
C ILE A 2 25.25 2.13 -2.04
N GLY A 3 24.13 1.82 -2.69
CA GLY A 3 23.02 1.12 -2.05
C GLY A 3 23.46 -0.31 -1.77
N THR A 4 23.48 -0.70 -0.49
CA THR A 4 23.68 -2.11 -0.15
C THR A 4 22.51 -2.93 -0.73
N PRO A 5 22.70 -4.21 -1.08
CA PRO A 5 21.61 -5.05 -1.58
C PRO A 5 20.43 -5.16 -0.59
N LEU A 6 20.66 -4.83 0.69
CA LEU A 6 19.66 -4.78 1.75
C LEU A 6 18.70 -3.59 1.63
N GLU A 7 19.05 -2.50 0.94
CA GLU A 7 18.16 -1.35 0.76
C GLU A 7 16.83 -1.75 0.10
N ARG A 8 16.86 -2.75 -0.78
CA ARG A 8 15.65 -3.30 -1.42
C ARG A 8 14.68 -3.92 -0.42
N TYR A 9 15.18 -4.45 0.70
CA TYR A 9 14.42 -5.16 1.71
C TYR A 9 14.19 -4.34 2.98
N LYS A 10 14.59 -3.06 2.99
CA LYS A 10 14.53 -2.18 4.16
C LYS A 10 13.14 -2.12 4.80
N THR A 11 12.08 -1.97 4.00
CA THR A 11 10.70 -1.92 4.50
C THR A 11 10.29 -3.26 5.14
N SER A 12 10.54 -4.38 4.45
CA SER A 12 10.20 -5.72 4.96
C SER A 12 10.97 -6.06 6.23
N LEU A 13 12.26 -5.74 6.30
CA LEU A 13 13.10 -5.95 7.48
C LEU A 13 12.62 -5.10 8.67
N THR A 14 12.27 -3.83 8.42
CA THR A 14 11.72 -2.97 9.48
C THR A 14 10.43 -3.56 10.04
N MET A 15 9.51 -4.00 9.18
CA MET A 15 8.25 -4.59 9.61
C MET A 15 8.43 -5.92 10.33
N ALA A 16 9.41 -6.74 9.92
CA ALA A 16 9.76 -7.97 10.60
C ALA A 16 10.29 -7.71 12.02
N VAL A 17 11.16 -6.70 12.19
CA VAL A 17 11.65 -6.29 13.52
C VAL A 17 10.52 -5.74 14.37
N CYS A 18 9.61 -4.94 13.80
CA CYS A 18 8.42 -4.46 14.51
C CYS A 18 7.53 -5.63 14.98
N ALA A 19 7.29 -6.63 14.11
CA ALA A 19 6.53 -7.82 14.49
C ALA A 19 7.19 -8.58 15.65
N PHE A 20 8.51 -8.76 15.56
CA PHE A 20 9.29 -9.46 16.58
C PHE A 20 9.25 -8.74 17.93
N TRP A 21 9.30 -7.40 17.93
CA TRP A 21 9.18 -6.59 19.15
C TRP A 21 7.87 -6.82 19.90
N HIS A 22 6.76 -7.03 19.19
CA HIS A 22 5.46 -7.28 19.80
C HIS A 22 5.30 -8.70 20.34
N GLY A 23 6.14 -9.65 19.92
CA GLY A 23 6.23 -11.00 20.48
C GLY A 23 6.11 -12.10 19.42
N VAL A 24 5.92 -13.34 19.87
CA VAL A 24 5.85 -14.53 19.00
C VAL A 24 4.42 -14.87 18.60
N TYR A 25 3.44 -14.01 18.95
CA TYR A 25 2.05 -14.26 18.58
C TYR A 25 1.86 -14.09 17.08
N PRO A 26 1.34 -15.13 16.41
CA PRO A 26 1.28 -15.15 14.96
C PRO A 26 0.32 -14.12 14.34
N GLY A 27 -0.63 -13.58 15.11
CA GLY A 27 -1.45 -12.44 14.68
C GLY A 27 -0.63 -11.19 14.33
N TYR A 28 0.47 -10.93 15.06
CA TYR A 28 1.34 -9.78 14.79
C TYR A 28 2.02 -9.88 13.43
N TYR A 29 2.55 -11.06 13.09
CA TYR A 29 3.24 -11.28 11.83
C TYR A 29 2.32 -11.04 10.64
N MET A 30 1.05 -11.46 10.73
CA MET A 30 0.07 -11.17 9.68
C MET A 30 -0.15 -9.66 9.51
N SER A 31 -0.39 -8.91 10.60
CA SER A 31 -0.60 -7.46 10.52
C SER A 31 0.61 -6.71 9.97
N PHE A 32 1.82 -7.01 10.46
CA PHE A 32 3.03 -6.32 10.01
C PHE A 32 3.43 -6.67 8.59
N PHE A 33 3.17 -7.90 8.13
CA PHE A 33 3.38 -8.26 6.74
C PHE A 33 2.49 -7.44 5.81
N VAL A 34 1.22 -7.30 6.17
CA VAL A 34 0.22 -6.53 5.41
C VAL A 34 0.58 -5.05 5.41
N LEU A 35 0.96 -4.48 6.56
CA LEU A 35 1.44 -3.10 6.65
C LEU A 35 2.71 -2.85 5.81
N GLY A 36 3.61 -3.83 5.74
CA GLY A 36 4.77 -3.77 4.86
C GLY A 36 4.37 -3.71 3.38
N PHE A 37 3.43 -4.57 2.98
CA PHE A 37 2.89 -4.58 1.63
C PHE A 37 2.17 -3.26 1.29
N ASP A 38 1.34 -2.74 2.20
CA ASP A 38 0.64 -1.45 2.02
C ASP A 38 1.60 -0.29 1.83
N LYS A 39 2.74 -0.32 2.54
CA LYS A 39 3.78 0.69 2.39
C LYS A 39 4.43 0.64 1.02
N ASP A 40 4.70 -0.56 0.50
CA ASP A 40 5.25 -0.73 -0.84
C ASP A 40 4.24 -0.30 -1.92
N LEU A 41 2.96 -0.63 -1.75
CA LEU A 41 1.88 -0.14 -2.62
C LEU A 41 1.76 1.39 -2.57
N SER A 42 1.78 1.99 -1.39
CA SER A 42 1.70 3.45 -1.21
C SER A 42 2.87 4.16 -1.89
N ASN A 43 4.09 3.60 -1.76
CA ASN A 43 5.26 4.11 -2.46
C ASN A 43 5.10 4.00 -3.99
N LEU A 44 4.49 2.93 -4.49
CA LEU A 44 4.25 2.73 -5.92
C LEU A 44 3.22 3.73 -6.46
N ILE A 45 2.14 3.97 -5.72
CA ILE A 45 1.12 4.97 -6.02
C ILE A 45 1.75 6.37 -6.07
N TYR A 46 2.50 6.74 -5.03
CA TYR A 46 3.17 8.05 -4.96
C TYR A 46 4.15 8.28 -6.12
N LYS A 47 4.90 7.25 -6.52
CA LYS A 47 5.90 7.36 -7.59
C LYS A 47 5.30 7.34 -9.00
N ARG A 48 4.16 6.67 -9.21
CA ARG A 48 3.63 6.42 -10.55
C ARG A 48 2.27 7.06 -10.78
N LEU A 49 1.32 6.85 -9.88
CA LEU A 49 -0.08 7.23 -10.06
C LEU A 49 -0.31 8.72 -9.73
N ASP A 50 0.24 9.20 -8.62
CA ASP A 50 0.09 10.59 -8.19
C ASP A 50 0.61 11.61 -9.23
N PRO A 51 1.85 11.50 -9.76
CA PRO A 51 2.32 12.44 -10.77
C PRO A 51 1.51 12.36 -12.08
N TYR A 52 1.05 11.17 -12.46
CA TYR A 52 0.19 11.00 -13.62
C TYR A 52 -1.16 11.72 -13.45
N MET A 53 -1.81 11.56 -12.30
CA MET A 53 -3.08 12.20 -11.99
C MET A 53 -2.93 13.72 -11.89
N ARG A 54 -1.85 14.21 -11.27
CA ARG A 54 -1.53 15.66 -11.21
C ARG A 54 -1.35 16.27 -12.58
N MET A 55 -0.54 15.67 -13.46
CA MET A 55 -0.31 16.21 -14.81
C MET A 55 -1.54 16.10 -15.72
N LYS A 56 -2.39 15.08 -15.54
CA LYS A 56 -3.55 14.87 -16.42
C LYS A 56 -4.71 15.80 -16.09
N PHE A 57 -4.96 16.04 -14.81
CA PHE A 57 -6.15 16.75 -14.34
C PHE A 57 -5.85 18.09 -13.64
N GLY A 58 -4.63 18.30 -13.14
CA GLY A 58 -4.25 19.46 -12.33
C GLY A 58 -4.68 19.32 -10.86
N GLU A 59 -3.89 19.87 -9.94
CA GLU A 59 -4.11 19.76 -8.48
C GLU A 59 -5.41 20.41 -8.00
N GLY A 60 -5.99 21.34 -8.77
CA GLY A 60 -7.26 22.01 -8.45
C GLY A 60 -8.50 21.32 -9.02
N SER A 61 -8.35 20.22 -9.76
CA SER A 61 -9.50 19.58 -10.41
C SER A 61 -10.34 18.75 -9.44
N ILE A 62 -11.66 18.72 -9.68
CA ILE A 62 -12.59 17.88 -8.93
C ILE A 62 -12.21 16.39 -9.02
N VAL A 63 -11.59 15.98 -10.13
CA VAL A 63 -11.12 14.61 -10.35
C VAL A 63 -9.94 14.27 -9.42
N TRP A 64 -9.02 15.21 -9.22
CA TRP A 64 -7.90 15.04 -8.28
C TRP A 64 -8.39 14.94 -6.84
N ASN A 65 -9.29 15.85 -6.44
CA ASN A 65 -9.87 15.82 -5.09
C ASN A 65 -10.68 14.55 -4.83
N GLY A 66 -11.47 14.10 -5.82
CA GLY A 66 -12.20 12.84 -5.73
C GLY A 66 -11.26 11.65 -5.57
N TYR A 67 -10.17 11.61 -6.35
CA TYR A 67 -9.13 10.58 -6.22
C TYR A 67 -8.47 10.57 -4.83
N ASP A 68 -8.05 11.73 -4.31
CA ASP A 68 -7.41 11.83 -2.99
C ASP A 68 -8.36 11.39 -1.86
N ILE A 69 -9.62 11.82 -1.90
CA ILE A 69 -10.63 11.41 -0.91
C ILE A 69 -10.87 9.90 -0.96
N LEU A 70 -11.06 9.33 -2.15
CA LEU A 70 -11.27 7.89 -2.32
C LEU A 70 -10.06 7.09 -1.82
N LEU A 71 -8.85 7.53 -2.14
CA LEU A 71 -7.62 6.87 -1.69
C LEU A 71 -7.50 6.90 -0.16
N ARG A 72 -7.84 8.02 0.48
CA ARG A 72 -7.84 8.16 1.95
C ARG A 72 -8.89 7.28 2.62
N ILE A 73 -10.12 7.25 2.09
CA ILE A 73 -11.19 6.40 2.62
C ILE A 73 -10.78 4.93 2.51
N PHE A 74 -10.28 4.52 1.34
CA PHE A 74 -9.80 3.16 1.13
C PHE A 74 -8.65 2.80 2.09
N ASN A 75 -7.66 3.68 2.22
CA ASN A 75 -6.53 3.45 3.11
C ASN A 75 -6.97 3.35 4.59
N HIS A 76 -7.92 4.19 5.02
CA HIS A 76 -8.46 4.12 6.37
C HIS A 76 -9.19 2.80 6.62
N TRP A 77 -10.05 2.37 5.69
CA TRP A 77 -10.74 1.09 5.78
C TRP A 77 -9.76 -0.09 5.80
N HIS A 78 -8.75 -0.06 4.93
CA HIS A 78 -7.74 -1.11 4.82
C HIS A 78 -6.88 -1.21 6.08
N LEU A 79 -6.46 -0.09 6.67
CA LEU A 79 -5.69 -0.09 7.92
C LEU A 79 -6.49 -0.71 9.07
N ASN A 80 -7.78 -0.40 9.19
CA ASN A 80 -8.64 -1.04 10.20
C ASN A 80 -8.70 -2.56 10.02
N TYR A 81 -8.76 -3.02 8.77
CA TYR A 81 -8.71 -4.44 8.43
C TYR A 81 -7.36 -5.08 8.79
N ALA A 82 -6.25 -4.42 8.45
CA ALA A 82 -4.90 -4.91 8.71
C ALA A 82 -4.55 -4.97 10.21
N VAL A 83 -5.13 -4.10 11.03
CA VAL A 83 -4.92 -4.06 12.50
C VAL A 83 -5.81 -5.06 13.24
N TYR A 84 -6.87 -5.57 12.64
CA TYR A 84 -7.74 -6.57 13.28
C TYR A 84 -6.98 -7.82 13.83
N PRO A 85 -6.08 -8.47 13.05
CA PRO A 85 -5.27 -9.58 13.58
C PRO A 85 -4.37 -9.18 14.76
N PHE A 86 -3.87 -7.95 14.76
CA PHE A 86 -3.04 -7.41 15.84
C PHE A 86 -3.83 -7.32 17.16
N MET A 87 -5.10 -6.91 17.12
CA MET A 87 -5.93 -6.81 18.32
C MET A 87 -6.39 -8.17 18.87
N ARG A 88 -6.55 -9.17 18.00
CA ARG A 88 -7.07 -10.49 18.40
C ARG A 88 -6.01 -11.44 18.93
N PHE A 89 -4.72 -11.19 18.69
CA PHE A 89 -3.55 -12.00 19.08
C PHE A 89 -3.51 -13.44 18.51
N GLU A 90 -4.65 -14.03 18.16
CA GLU A 90 -4.81 -15.39 17.67
C GLU A 90 -4.96 -15.46 16.13
N LEU A 91 -4.36 -16.47 15.50
CA LEU A 91 -4.44 -16.71 14.06
C LEU A 91 -5.83 -17.12 13.58
N ILE A 92 -6.45 -18.07 14.28
CA ILE A 92 -7.70 -18.71 13.85
C ILE A 92 -8.85 -17.69 13.71
N PRO A 93 -9.17 -16.84 14.71
CA PRO A 93 -10.22 -15.84 14.54
C PRO A 93 -9.87 -14.80 13.48
N SER A 94 -8.59 -14.48 13.30
CA SER A 94 -8.12 -13.58 12.25
C SER A 94 -8.39 -14.15 10.86
N LEU A 95 -8.06 -15.43 10.64
CA LEU A 95 -8.34 -16.12 9.38
C LEU A 95 -9.85 -16.27 9.11
N ILE A 96 -10.67 -16.45 10.14
CA ILE A 96 -12.14 -16.49 10.00
C ILE A 96 -12.67 -15.15 9.50
N VAL A 97 -12.16 -14.02 10.01
CA VAL A 97 -12.57 -12.69 9.53
C VAL A 97 -12.10 -12.45 8.10
N VAL A 98 -10.89 -12.87 7.78
CA VAL A 98 -10.37 -12.80 6.41
C VAL A 98 -11.25 -13.59 5.44
N TYR A 99 -11.63 -14.81 5.83
CA TYR A 99 -12.51 -15.66 5.06
C TYR A 99 -13.91 -15.05 4.90
N ARG A 100 -14.51 -14.53 5.99
CA ARG A 100 -15.84 -13.88 5.96
C ARG A 100 -15.88 -12.58 5.16
N THR A 101 -14.72 -11.94 4.99
CA THR A 101 -14.57 -10.73 4.15
C THR A 101 -14.11 -11.07 2.74
N TYR A 102 -14.15 -12.35 2.35
CA TYR A 102 -13.79 -12.85 1.02
C TYR A 102 -12.39 -12.43 0.56
N PHE A 103 -11.46 -12.26 1.51
CA PHE A 103 -10.10 -11.79 1.23
C PHE A 103 -10.05 -10.42 0.51
N LEU A 104 -11.14 -9.63 0.53
CA LEU A 104 -11.20 -8.36 -0.20
C LEU A 104 -10.12 -7.38 0.26
N GLY A 105 -9.81 -7.38 1.56
CA GLY A 105 -8.71 -6.60 2.10
C GLY A 105 -7.36 -6.94 1.46
N TYR A 106 -7.12 -8.19 1.07
CA TYR A 106 -5.85 -8.57 0.41
C TYR A 106 -5.90 -8.49 -1.10
N LEU A 107 -7.03 -8.84 -1.71
CA LEU A 107 -7.17 -8.92 -3.16
C LEU A 107 -7.14 -7.53 -3.81
N ILE A 108 -7.83 -6.54 -3.25
CA ILE A 108 -7.88 -5.19 -3.82
C ILE A 108 -6.47 -4.55 -3.91
N PRO A 109 -5.68 -4.47 -2.82
CA PRO A 109 -4.35 -3.86 -2.90
C PRO A 109 -3.37 -4.73 -3.71
N LEU A 110 -3.55 -6.06 -3.73
CA LEU A 110 -2.76 -6.95 -4.58
C LEU A 110 -3.00 -6.67 -6.08
N ILE A 111 -4.26 -6.58 -6.49
CA ILE A 111 -4.62 -6.25 -7.88
C ILE A 111 -4.08 -4.87 -8.25
N LEU A 112 -4.22 -3.88 -7.37
CA LEU A 112 -3.71 -2.54 -7.60
C LEU A 112 -2.17 -2.51 -7.74
N TYR A 113 -1.47 -3.26 -6.88
CA TYR A 113 -0.02 -3.40 -6.93
C TYR A 113 0.44 -4.03 -8.25
N LEU A 114 -0.19 -5.14 -8.66
CA LEU A 114 0.13 -5.82 -9.91
C LEU A 114 -0.16 -4.92 -11.12
N TRP A 115 -1.32 -4.27 -11.14
CA TRP A 115 -1.70 -3.35 -12.20
C TRP A 115 -0.69 -2.21 -12.36
N LEU A 116 -0.32 -1.54 -11.26
CA LEU A 116 0.68 -0.47 -11.26
C LEU A 116 2.08 -0.98 -11.63
N THR A 117 2.39 -2.24 -11.33
CA THR A 117 3.69 -2.85 -11.63
C THR A 117 3.84 -3.17 -13.12
N TYR A 118 2.83 -3.82 -13.72
CA TYR A 118 2.84 -4.28 -15.11
C TYR A 118 2.45 -3.22 -16.12
N TYR A 119 1.51 -2.34 -15.76
CA TYR A 119 1.05 -1.24 -16.61
C TYR A 119 1.37 0.10 -15.96
N PRO A 120 2.67 0.45 -15.81
CA PRO A 120 3.02 1.74 -15.24
C PRO A 120 2.44 2.83 -16.14
N PRO A 121 1.68 3.80 -15.58
CA PRO A 121 1.26 4.96 -16.35
C PRO A 121 2.52 5.71 -16.80
N HIS A 122 2.84 5.61 -18.09
CA HIS A 122 3.99 6.27 -18.68
C HIS A 122 3.69 7.76 -18.81
N LEU A 123 4.50 8.58 -18.15
CA LEU A 123 4.55 10.01 -18.39
C LEU A 123 5.32 10.24 -19.70
N THR A 124 4.62 10.56 -20.78
CA THR A 124 5.28 11.05 -22.01
C THR A 124 5.99 12.36 -21.66
N GLN A 125 7.32 12.34 -21.70
CA GLN A 125 8.22 13.45 -21.36
C GLN A 125 7.92 14.75 -22.14
N GLU A 126 7.16 14.69 -23.24
CA GLU A 126 6.75 15.86 -24.03
C GLU A 126 5.90 16.88 -23.26
N LYS A 127 5.14 16.46 -22.24
CA LYS A 127 4.31 17.41 -21.46
C LYS A 127 5.08 18.16 -20.38
N ILE A 128 6.16 17.57 -19.85
CA ILE A 128 7.03 18.21 -18.84
C ILE A 128 7.71 19.45 -19.44
N LYS A 129 8.13 19.36 -20.71
CA LYS A 129 8.80 20.46 -21.44
C LYS A 129 7.86 21.59 -21.92
N LYS A 130 6.54 21.44 -21.75
CA LYS A 130 5.56 22.51 -22.07
C LYS A 130 5.15 23.34 -20.86
N GLU A 131 5.47 22.88 -19.65
CA GLU A 131 5.17 23.57 -18.39
C GLU A 131 6.40 24.28 -17.79
N GLU A 132 7.62 24.00 -18.30
CA GLU A 132 8.83 24.83 -18.11
C GLU A 132 8.91 25.97 -19.15
#